data_AF-H8GV96-F1
#
_entry.id   AF-H8GV96-F1
#
_cell.length_a   1.000
_cell.length_b   1.000
_cell.length_c   1.000
_cell.angle_alpha   90.00
_cell.angle_beta   90.00
_cell.angle_gamma   90.00
#
_symmetry.space_group_name_H-M   'P 1'
#
loop_
_entity.id
_entity.type
_entity.pdbx_description
1 polymer ?
#
loop_
_entity_poly.entity_id
_entity_poly.type
_entity_poly.pdbx_seq_one_letter_code
_entity_poly.pdbx_strand_id
1 'polypeptide(L)'
;MEAEVRTLRGQGAVLSPTLPEASEATARAAAGNCATALARTLETYRSSSLDTRYPTRTQLEEPDACAGLRVEWTALEAQSYAFRVQSAQGQELARQSGP
;
A
#
# COMPACT_ATOMS: atom_id res chain seq x y z
N MET A 1 -14.02 22.47 43.77
CA MET A 1 -12.94 21.85 42.97
C MET A 1 -12.47 20.70 43.84
N GLU A 2 -12.54 19.41 43.51
CA GLU A 2 -12.44 18.71 42.23
C GLU A 2 -13.20 17.38 42.42
N ALA A 3 -14.34 17.20 41.75
CA ALA A 3 -15.15 16.00 41.94
C ALA A 3 -15.73 15.54 40.60
N GLU A 4 -14.93 15.47 39.54
CA GLU A 4 -15.42 14.97 38.25
C GLU A 4 -14.29 14.56 37.29
N VAL A 5 -13.35 13.71 37.74
CA VAL A 5 -12.37 13.07 36.84
C VAL A 5 -12.16 11.59 37.18
N ARG A 6 -13.23 10.87 37.58
CA ARG A 6 -13.16 9.42 37.87
C ARG A 6 -14.04 8.54 36.99
N THR A 7 -14.59 9.08 35.89
CA THR A 7 -15.46 8.30 34.99
C THR A 7 -14.82 7.98 33.62
N LEU A 8 -13.64 8.50 33.30
CA LEU A 8 -12.99 8.21 32.00
C LEU A 8 -12.04 6.99 32.01
N ARG A 9 -11.87 6.30 33.14
CA ARG A 9 -11.01 5.10 33.22
C ARG A 9 -11.72 3.78 32.87
N GLY A 10 -13.00 3.81 32.51
CA GLY A 10 -13.78 2.60 32.20
C GLY A 10 -13.81 2.19 30.71
N GLN A 11 -13.27 2.99 29.79
CA GLN A 11 -13.40 2.74 28.34
C GLN A 11 -12.06 2.55 27.63
N GLY A 12 -10.96 2.58 28.38
CA GLY A 12 -9.65 2.13 27.89
C GLY A 12 -9.56 0.60 28.00
N ALA A 13 -10.38 -0.13 27.25
CA ALA A 13 -9.95 -1.44 26.79
C ALA A 13 -8.73 -1.15 25.92
N VAL A 14 -7.56 -1.11 26.54
CA VAL A 14 -6.26 -0.95 25.89
C VAL A 14 -6.11 -2.19 25.03
N LEU A 15 -6.57 -2.09 23.78
CA LEU A 15 -6.16 -2.97 22.70
C LEU A 15 -4.71 -2.59 22.41
N SER A 16 -3.81 -2.96 23.32
CA SER A 16 -2.38 -3.01 23.03
C SER A 16 -2.27 -4.12 21.99
N PRO A 17 -2.03 -3.79 20.70
CA PRO A 17 -1.91 -4.84 19.69
C PRO A 17 -0.80 -5.78 20.15
N THR A 18 -1.06 -7.08 20.06
CA THR A 18 0.01 -8.04 20.28
C THR A 18 1.11 -7.77 19.24
N LEU A 19 2.39 -8.03 19.57
CA LEU A 19 3.50 -7.85 18.63
C LEU A 19 3.23 -8.42 17.20
N PRO A 20 2.62 -9.61 17.03
CA PRO A 20 2.25 -10.08 15.70
C PRO A 20 1.22 -9.19 14.99
N GLU A 21 0.19 -8.71 15.68
CA GLU A 21 -0.82 -7.81 15.11
C GLU A 21 -0.24 -6.46 14.70
N ALA A 22 0.67 -5.90 15.51
CA ALA A 22 1.40 -4.69 15.17
C ALA A 22 2.28 -4.88 13.92
N SER A 23 2.86 -6.08 13.77
CA SER A 23 3.70 -6.44 12.62
C SER A 23 2.86 -6.59 11.35
N GLU A 24 1.68 -7.21 11.44
CA GLU A 24 0.73 -7.32 10.32
C GLU A 24 0.16 -5.96 9.90
N ALA A 25 -0.21 -5.11 10.86
CA ALA A 25 -0.69 -3.76 10.58
C ALA A 25 0.39 -2.92 9.88
N THR A 26 1.64 -3.02 10.35
CA THR A 26 2.79 -2.35 9.72
C THR A 26 3.04 -2.88 8.31
N ALA A 27 2.98 -4.21 8.10
CA ALA A 27 3.14 -4.81 6.78
C ALA A 27 2.05 -4.36 5.80
N ARG A 28 0.78 -4.31 6.23
CA ARG A 28 -0.31 -3.77 5.41
C ARG A 28 -0.13 -2.29 5.09
N ALA A 29 0.32 -1.49 6.05
CA ALA A 29 0.59 -0.07 5.83
C ALA A 29 1.71 0.14 4.81
N ALA A 30 2.81 -0.62 4.93
CA ALA A 30 3.89 -0.61 3.96
C ALA A 30 3.41 -1.01 2.56
N ALA A 31 2.60 -2.08 2.45
CA ALA A 31 2.02 -2.51 1.19
C ALA A 31 1.08 -1.45 0.57
N GLY A 32 0.28 -0.76 1.39
CA GLY A 32 -0.55 0.36 0.94
C GLY A 32 0.27 1.55 0.42
N ASN A 33 1.39 1.86 1.08
CA ASN A 33 2.33 2.88 0.63
C ASN A 33 2.99 2.50 -0.71
N CYS A 34 3.46 1.25 -0.83
CA CYS A 34 3.98 0.70 -2.10
C CYS A 34 2.95 0.81 -3.22
N ALA A 35 1.72 0.33 -3.00
CA ALA A 35 0.66 0.37 -4.00
C ALA A 35 0.33 1.80 -4.46
N THR A 36 0.31 2.75 -3.52
CA THR A 36 0.05 4.17 -3.82
C THR A 36 1.21 4.81 -4.57
N ALA A 37 2.44 4.57 -4.13
CA ALA A 37 3.64 5.10 -4.78
C ALA A 37 3.75 4.59 -6.23
N LEU A 38 3.53 3.29 -6.42
CA LEU A 38 3.57 2.66 -7.74
C LEU A 38 2.48 3.19 -8.67
N ALA A 39 1.24 3.30 -8.19
CA ALA A 39 0.14 3.91 -8.95
C ALA A 39 0.46 5.35 -9.37
N ARG A 40 1.10 6.13 -8.48
CA ARG A 40 1.54 7.50 -8.80
C ARG A 40 2.64 7.54 -9.84
N THR A 41 3.61 6.62 -9.78
CA THR A 41 4.65 6.47 -10.81
C THR A 41 4.03 6.16 -12.17
N LEU A 42 3.07 5.23 -12.22
CA LEU A 42 2.34 4.89 -13.45
C LEU A 42 1.60 6.10 -14.02
N GLU A 43 0.86 6.84 -13.18
CA GLU A 43 0.14 8.04 -13.65
C GLU A 43 1.08 9.15 -14.11
N THR A 44 2.21 9.33 -13.42
CA THR A 44 3.21 10.33 -13.79
C THR A 44 3.81 10.00 -15.16
N TYR A 45 4.12 8.72 -15.40
CA TYR A 45 4.59 8.26 -16.70
C TYR A 45 3.53 8.48 -17.78
N ARG A 46 2.28 8.11 -17.51
CA ARG A 46 1.16 8.30 -18.45
C ARG A 46 0.98 9.77 -18.82
N SER A 47 0.94 10.66 -17.84
CA SER A 47 0.78 12.09 -18.04
C SER A 47 1.96 12.75 -18.76
N SER A 48 3.17 12.19 -18.65
CA SER A 48 4.37 12.71 -19.34
C SER A 48 4.58 12.08 -20.72
N SER A 49 3.84 11.04 -21.06
CA SER A 49 3.97 10.33 -22.34
C SER A 49 3.17 10.99 -23.44
N LEU A 50 3.73 11.10 -24.64
CA LEU A 50 3.05 11.69 -25.81
C LEU A 50 1.74 10.98 -26.16
N ASP A 51 1.70 9.66 -25.98
CA ASP A 51 0.55 8.81 -26.31
C ASP A 51 -0.40 8.61 -25.11
N THR A 52 -0.14 9.25 -23.97
CA THR A 52 -0.94 9.10 -22.73
C THR A 52 -1.12 7.64 -22.31
N ARG A 53 -0.03 6.85 -22.39
CA ARG A 53 0.02 5.41 -22.07
C ARG A 53 0.86 5.08 -20.85
N TYR A 54 0.56 3.97 -20.19
CA TYR A 54 1.40 3.41 -19.13
C TYR A 54 2.70 2.77 -19.66
N PRO A 55 3.73 2.65 -18.80
CA PRO A 55 5.00 2.02 -19.18
C PRO A 55 4.85 0.50 -19.33
N THR A 56 5.77 -0.11 -20.08
CA THR A 56 5.96 -1.58 -20.01
C THR A 56 6.76 -1.96 -18.76
N ARG A 57 6.78 -3.26 -18.42
CA ARG A 57 7.58 -3.78 -17.28
C ARG A 57 9.06 -3.39 -17.32
N THR A 58 9.66 -3.27 -18.51
CA THR A 58 11.08 -2.89 -18.66
C THR A 58 11.33 -1.40 -18.55
N GLN A 59 10.29 -0.57 -18.67
CA GLN A 59 10.34 0.89 -18.54
C GLN A 59 9.97 1.36 -17.13
N LEU A 60 9.38 0.48 -16.34
CA LEU A 60 8.92 0.78 -14.99
C LEU A 60 10.04 0.55 -13.98
N GLU A 61 10.43 1.63 -13.31
CA GLU A 61 11.30 1.55 -12.14
C GLU A 61 10.45 1.37 -10.88
N GLU A 62 10.79 0.38 -10.06
CA GLU A 62 10.05 0.09 -8.84
C GLU A 62 10.40 1.11 -7.74
N PRO A 63 9.41 1.75 -7.10
CA PRO A 63 9.68 2.75 -6.06
C PRO A 63 10.23 2.10 -4.78
N ASP A 64 11.09 2.82 -4.06
CA ASP A 64 11.72 2.37 -2.81
C ASP A 64 10.69 1.92 -1.74
N ALA A 65 9.48 2.51 -1.76
CA ALA A 65 8.37 2.11 -0.90
C ALA A 65 7.93 0.65 -1.06
N CYS A 66 8.28 0.00 -2.17
CA CYS A 66 8.02 -1.41 -2.43
C CYS A 66 9.16 -2.34 -2.01
N ALA A 67 10.27 -1.81 -1.47
CA ALA A 67 11.41 -2.62 -1.04
C ALA A 67 10.99 -3.68 -0.01
N GLY A 68 11.39 -4.93 -0.26
CA GLY A 68 11.05 -6.09 0.58
C GLY A 68 9.62 -6.62 0.42
N LEU A 69 8.82 -6.01 -0.45
CA LEU A 69 7.50 -6.50 -0.87
C LEU A 69 7.58 -7.11 -2.27
N ARG A 70 6.57 -7.88 -2.65
CA ARG A 70 6.47 -8.46 -3.99
C ARG A 70 5.31 -7.83 -4.73
N VAL A 71 5.59 -7.20 -5.87
CA VAL A 71 4.55 -6.70 -6.76
C VAL A 71 4.26 -7.75 -7.83
N GLU A 72 3.04 -8.27 -7.81
CA GLU A 72 2.56 -9.18 -8.85
C GLU A 72 1.55 -8.47 -9.76
N TRP A 73 1.88 -8.40 -11.03
CA TRP A 73 1.04 -7.78 -12.05
C TRP A 73 0.07 -8.79 -12.64
N THR A 74 -1.22 -8.44 -12.57
CA THR A 74 -2.27 -9.12 -13.32
C THR A 74 -2.42 -8.49 -14.71
N ALA A 75 -2.27 -7.16 -14.81
CA ALA A 75 -2.30 -6.43 -16.07
C ALA A 75 -1.34 -5.23 -16.01
N LEU A 76 -0.60 -5.00 -17.10
CA LEU A 76 0.15 -3.76 -17.33
C LEU A 76 0.14 -3.52 -18.85
N GLU A 77 -0.92 -2.86 -19.30
CA GLU A 77 -1.19 -2.58 -20.71
C GLU A 77 -1.04 -1.08 -20.98
N ALA A 78 -1.11 -0.67 -22.25
CA ALA A 78 -0.95 0.74 -22.61
C ALA A 78 -1.97 1.65 -21.90
N GLN A 79 -3.21 1.18 -21.80
CA GLN A 79 -4.31 1.97 -21.27
C GLN A 79 -4.77 1.55 -19.90
N SER A 80 -4.29 0.42 -19.35
CA SER A 80 -4.78 -0.18 -18.09
C SER A 80 -3.69 -0.80 -17.24
N TYR A 81 -3.93 -0.89 -15.92
CA TYR A 81 -3.08 -1.68 -15.03
C TYR A 81 -3.85 -2.32 -13.88
N ALA A 82 -3.36 -3.45 -13.42
CA ALA A 82 -3.80 -4.13 -12.21
C ALA A 82 -2.66 -4.93 -11.59
N PHE A 83 -2.46 -4.78 -10.28
CA PHE A 83 -1.46 -5.53 -9.54
C PHE A 83 -1.87 -5.75 -8.09
N ARG A 84 -1.19 -6.71 -7.46
CA ARG A 84 -1.24 -6.97 -6.03
C ARG A 84 0.13 -6.81 -5.41
N VAL A 85 0.15 -6.31 -4.18
CA VAL A 85 1.34 -6.20 -3.34
C VAL A 85 1.26 -7.29 -2.27
N GLN A 86 2.27 -8.14 -2.26
CA GLN A 86 2.35 -9.28 -1.37
C GLN A 86 3.52 -9.11 -0.40
N SER A 87 3.41 -9.77 0.75
CA SER A 87 4.55 -10.02 1.61
C SER A 87 5.59 -10.92 0.91
N ALA A 88 6.79 -11.01 1.49
CA ALA A 88 7.81 -11.96 1.04
C ALA A 88 7.32 -13.43 1.06
N GLN A 89 6.33 -13.75 1.91
CA GLN A 89 5.70 -15.06 2.04
C GLN A 89 4.56 -15.28 1.03
N GLY A 90 4.24 -14.31 0.17
CA GLY A 90 3.20 -14.43 -0.86
C GLY A 90 1.78 -14.10 -0.40
N GLN A 91 1.59 -13.70 0.86
CA GLN A 91 0.30 -13.19 1.34
C GLN A 91 -0.01 -11.84 0.70
N GLU A 92 -1.19 -11.70 0.11
CA GLU A 92 -1.69 -10.41 -0.40
C GLU A 92 -1.94 -9.44 0.76
N LEU A 93 -1.33 -8.26 0.67
CA LEU A 93 -1.42 -7.20 1.67
C LEU A 93 -2.16 -5.97 1.13
N ALA A 94 -2.03 -5.69 -0.16
CA ALA A 94 -2.75 -4.64 -0.86
C ALA A 94 -2.97 -5.02 -2.33
N ARG A 95 -3.92 -4.36 -2.98
CA ARG A 95 -4.16 -4.47 -4.42
C ARG A 95 -4.51 -3.11 -4.98
N GLN A 96 -4.20 -2.89 -6.25
CA GLN A 96 -4.50 -1.64 -6.93
C GLN A 96 -4.78 -1.90 -8.42
N SER A 97 -5.62 -1.04 -9.00
CA SER A 97 -5.94 -1.06 -10.42
C SER A 97 -6.31 0.34 -10.90
N GLY A 98 -5.99 0.64 -12.14
CA GLY A 98 -6.37 1.88 -12.83
C GLY A 98 -7.06 1.59 -14.16
N PRO A 99 -7.69 2.62 -14.78
CA PRO A 99 -8.23 2.51 -16.13
C PRO A 99 -7.12 2.06 -17.03
#